data_AF-A0A729YEX0-F1
#
_entry.id   AF-A0A729YEX0-F1
#
_cell.length_a   1.000
_cell.length_b   1.000
_cell.length_c   1.000
_cell.angle_alpha   90.00
_cell.angle_beta   90.00
_cell.angle_gamma   90.00
#
_symmetry.space_group_name_H-M   'P 1'
#
loop_
_entity.id
_entity.type
_entity.pdbx_description
1 polymer ?
#
loop_
_entity_poly.entity_id
_entity_poly.type
_entity_poly.pdbx_seq_one_letter_code
_entity_poly.pdbx_strand_id
1 'polypeptide(L)'
;IAYYAIHTLPLISCGHQKIVPFAALIKADECIISKIVSYSGFAVTAFLRIKEWDIATNILNREGIFAFNGCEHRFRQPVSEDNWQQAVSEERAIRCAKRLIQCKG
;
A
#
# COMPACT_ATOMS: atom_id res chain seq x y z
N ILE A 1 0.91 12.77 -2.46
CA ILE A 1 1.09 11.45 -3.11
C ILE A 1 0.41 11.52 -4.46
N ALA A 2 1.16 11.40 -5.55
CA ALA A 2 0.56 11.12 -6.86
C ALA A 2 0.51 9.60 -7.02
N TYR A 3 -0.68 9.09 -7.32
CA TYR A 3 -0.96 7.67 -7.39
C TYR A 3 -0.99 7.26 -8.87
N TYR A 4 -0.16 6.31 -9.29
CA TYR A 4 0.01 5.99 -10.72
C TYR A 4 -0.67 4.67 -11.09
N ALA A 5 -0.45 3.60 -10.32
CA ALA A 5 -0.99 2.29 -10.65
C ALA A 5 -1.14 1.36 -9.44
N ILE A 6 -2.12 0.45 -9.49
CA ILE A 6 -2.35 -0.65 -8.54
C ILE A 6 -2.17 -1.97 -9.24
N HIS A 7 -1.53 -2.91 -8.55
CA HIS A 7 -1.56 -4.31 -8.87
C HIS A 7 -2.12 -5.06 -7.66
N THR A 8 -3.37 -5.50 -7.77
CA THR A 8 -4.02 -6.31 -6.74
C THR A 8 -3.55 -7.76 -6.84
N LEU A 9 -3.29 -8.36 -5.69
CA LEU A 9 -2.97 -9.78 -5.58
C LEU A 9 -4.22 -10.58 -5.18
N PRO A 10 -4.19 -11.92 -5.31
CA PRO A 10 -5.32 -12.76 -4.92
C PRO A 10 -5.81 -12.49 -3.49
N LEU A 11 -7.13 -12.54 -3.31
CA LEU A 11 -7.77 -12.38 -2.01
C LEU A 11 -7.21 -13.40 -1.01
N ILE A 12 -6.78 -12.92 0.16
CA ILE A 12 -6.39 -13.76 1.28
C ILE A 12 -7.54 -13.81 2.29
N SER A 13 -7.94 -15.03 2.65
CA SER A 13 -8.93 -15.28 3.70
C SER A 13 -8.27 -15.98 4.89
N CYS A 14 -8.56 -15.53 6.10
CA CYS A 14 -8.15 -16.20 7.35
C CYS A 14 -9.27 -16.07 8.38
N GLY A 15 -9.91 -17.19 8.72
CA GLY A 15 -11.15 -17.16 9.50
C GLY A 15 -12.20 -16.28 8.82
N HIS A 16 -12.72 -15.29 9.54
CA HIS A 16 -13.70 -14.33 9.03
C HIS A 16 -13.07 -13.10 8.34
N GLN A 17 -11.74 -12.94 8.41
CA GLN A 17 -11.05 -11.81 7.82
C GLN A 17 -10.72 -12.07 6.35
N LYS A 18 -11.01 -11.08 5.50
CA LYS A 18 -10.75 -11.08 4.06
C LYS A 18 -9.97 -9.83 3.71
N ILE A 19 -8.79 -9.99 3.11
CA ILE A 19 -7.94 -8.86 2.71
C ILE A 19 -7.48 -9.06 1.28
N VAL A 20 -7.52 -7.99 0.49
CA VAL A 20 -6.93 -7.94 -0.86
C VAL A 20 -5.55 -7.28 -0.72
N PRO A 21 -4.45 -8.02 -0.76
CA PRO A 21 -3.12 -7.43 -0.80
C PRO A 21 -2.93 -6.71 -2.13
N PHE A 22 -2.08 -5.69 -2.14
CA PHE A 22 -1.75 -4.97 -3.35
C PHE A 22 -0.32 -4.48 -3.33
N ALA A 23 0.22 -4.22 -4.53
CA ALA A 23 1.39 -3.39 -4.75
C ALA A 23 0.96 -2.14 -5.51
N ALA A 24 1.62 -1.01 -5.26
CA ALA A 24 1.28 0.25 -5.90
C ALA A 24 2.53 1.02 -6.29
N LEU A 25 2.46 1.66 -7.46
CA LEU A 25 3.43 2.67 -7.86
C LEU A 25 2.91 4.06 -7.45
N ILE A 26 3.63 4.70 -6.52
CA ILE A 26 3.30 6.02 -6.00
C ILE A 26 4.51 6.95 -6.07
N LYS A 27 4.27 8.23 -6.38
CA LYS A 27 5.26 9.30 -6.17
C LYS A 27 4.88 10.02 -4.89
N ALA A 28 5.79 10.00 -3.94
CA ALA A 28 5.59 10.60 -2.63
C ALA A 28 6.88 11.30 -2.19
N ASP A 29 6.75 12.30 -1.32
CA ASP A 29 7.90 12.96 -0.71
C ASP A 29 8.66 11.99 0.20
N GLU A 30 9.97 12.22 0.36
CA GLU A 30 10.84 11.36 1.16
C GLU A 30 10.34 11.19 2.62
N CYS A 31 9.70 12.22 3.18
CA CYS A 31 9.06 12.17 4.50
C CYS A 31 7.89 11.15 4.58
N ILE A 32 7.17 10.94 3.48
CA ILE A 32 6.09 9.93 3.42
C ILE A 32 6.71 8.54 3.23
N ILE A 33 7.71 8.43 2.35
CA ILE A 33 8.43 7.17 2.12
C ILE A 33 9.05 6.67 3.43
N SER A 34 9.73 7.53 4.18
CA SER A 34 10.35 7.16 5.46
C SER A 34 9.34 6.68 6.51
N LYS A 35 8.12 7.25 6.52
CA LYS A 35 7.02 6.77 7.37
C LYS A 35 6.55 5.37 6.99
N ILE A 36 6.47 5.06 5.69
CA ILE A 36 6.06 3.73 5.20
C ILE A 36 7.16 2.69 5.46
N VAL A 37 8.44 3.07 5.34
CA VAL A 37 9.61 2.19 5.52
C VAL A 37 9.91 1.93 7.00
N SER A 38 9.44 2.78 7.90
CA SER A 38 9.72 2.64 9.33
C SER A 38 9.36 1.25 9.83
N TYR A 39 10.38 0.50 10.27
CA TYR A 39 10.29 -0.86 10.86
C TYR A 39 9.45 -0.95 12.15
N SER A 40 8.67 0.09 12.45
CA SER A 40 7.77 0.21 13.60
C SER A 40 6.70 -0.87 13.69
N GLY A 41 6.48 -1.66 12.64
CA GLY A 41 5.45 -2.70 12.59
C GLY A 41 4.03 -2.18 12.36
N PHE A 42 3.87 -0.87 12.14
CA PHE A 42 2.59 -0.24 11.84
C PHE A 42 2.45 0.09 10.36
N ALA A 43 1.26 -0.11 9.80
CA ALA A 43 0.92 0.31 8.45
C ALA A 43 0.56 1.80 8.42
N VAL A 44 0.99 2.50 7.37
CA VAL A 44 0.57 3.87 7.08
C VAL A 44 -0.74 3.82 6.30
N THR A 45 -1.80 4.40 6.86
CA THR A 45 -3.08 4.53 6.16
C THR A 45 -3.09 5.78 5.28
N ALA A 46 -3.57 5.64 4.06
CA ALA A 46 -3.85 6.77 3.17
C ALA A 46 -5.23 6.59 2.52
N PHE A 47 -5.80 7.69 2.02
CA PHE A 47 -7.04 7.69 1.24
C PHE A 47 -6.88 8.59 0.01
N LEU A 48 -7.73 8.41 -0.99
CA LEU A 48 -7.71 9.25 -2.19
C LEU A 48 -8.32 10.60 -1.88
N ARG A 49 -7.57 11.66 -2.19
CA ARG A 49 -8.08 13.03 -2.08
C ARG A 49 -8.68 13.44 -3.43
N ILE A 50 -9.97 13.72 -3.45
CA ILE A 50 -10.67 14.32 -4.59
C ILE A 50 -10.43 15.82 -4.54
N LYS A 51 -9.91 16.38 -5.63
CA LYS A 51 -9.44 17.78 -5.69
C LYS A 51 -10.59 18.77 -5.52
N GLU A 52 -11.77 18.40 -6.03
CA GLU A 52 -12.99 19.18 -6.03
C GLU A 52 -13.69 19.21 -4.66
N TRP A 53 -13.31 18.30 -3.75
CA TRP A 53 -13.87 18.23 -2.41
C TRP A 53 -13.03 19.04 -1.43
N ASP A 54 -13.71 19.69 -0.48
CA ASP A 54 -13.02 20.30 0.66
C ASP A 54 -12.35 19.23 1.55
N ILE A 55 -11.51 19.68 2.49
CA ILE A 55 -10.74 18.80 3.37
C ILE A 55 -11.66 17.96 4.26
N ALA A 56 -12.74 18.55 4.80
CA ALA A 56 -13.64 17.84 5.70
C ALA A 56 -14.41 16.74 4.97
N THR A 57 -14.91 17.03 3.78
CA THR A 57 -15.63 16.12 2.89
C THR A 57 -14.74 14.94 2.49
N ASN A 58 -13.48 15.20 2.13
CA ASN A 58 -12.49 14.15 1.88
C ASN A 58 -12.23 13.26 3.11
N ILE A 59 -12.20 13.85 4.31
CA ILE A 59 -11.99 13.11 5.55
C ILE A 59 -13.23 12.30 5.97
N LEU A 60 -14.44 12.76 5.64
CA LEU A 60 -15.67 12.04 5.96
C LEU A 60 -15.97 10.94 4.95
N ASN A 61 -15.70 11.20 3.67
CA ASN A 61 -15.97 10.30 2.55
C ASN A 61 -14.65 9.73 2.03
N ARG A 62 -13.91 9.02 2.88
CA ARG A 62 -12.56 8.49 2.60
C ARG A 62 -12.62 7.40 1.54
N GLU A 63 -12.76 7.78 0.29
CA GLU A 63 -12.70 6.83 -0.82
C GLU A 63 -11.29 6.24 -0.96
N GLY A 64 -11.23 4.95 -1.29
CA GLY A 64 -9.96 4.25 -1.48
C GLY A 64 -9.06 4.28 -0.25
N ILE A 65 -9.52 3.73 0.88
CA ILE A 65 -8.67 3.56 2.07
C ILE A 65 -7.64 2.47 1.78
N PHE A 66 -6.37 2.82 1.82
CA PHE A 66 -5.24 1.95 1.62
C PHE A 66 -4.38 1.87 2.88
N ALA A 67 -3.78 0.70 3.12
CA ALA A 67 -2.80 0.50 4.18
C ALA A 67 -1.47 0.07 3.57
N PHE A 68 -0.45 0.91 3.70
CA PHE A 68 0.91 0.66 3.20
C PHE A 68 1.78 0.14 4.33
N ASN A 69 2.35 -1.05 4.17
CA ASN A 69 3.16 -1.73 5.20
C ASN A 69 4.64 -1.90 4.81
N GLY A 70 5.08 -1.16 3.79
CA GLY A 70 6.48 -1.19 3.37
C GLY A 70 6.68 -0.67 1.97
N CYS A 71 7.94 -0.35 1.66
CA CYS A 71 8.38 -0.05 0.31
C CYS A 71 9.29 -1.19 -0.20
N GLU A 72 9.21 -1.46 -1.50
CA GLU A 72 10.24 -2.26 -2.14
C GLU A 72 11.48 -1.38 -2.34
N HIS A 73 12.65 -1.95 -2.14
CA HIS A 73 13.94 -1.26 -2.30
C HIS A 73 14.91 -2.05 -3.17
N ARG A 74 14.59 -3.31 -3.47
CA ARG A 74 15.46 -4.22 -4.22
C ARG A 74 15.25 -4.06 -5.73
N PHE A 75 15.52 -2.87 -6.23
CA PHE A 75 15.46 -2.59 -7.67
C PHE A 75 16.85 -2.68 -8.27
N ARG A 76 17.01 -3.45 -9.36
CA ARG A 76 18.27 -3.47 -10.15
C ARG A 76 18.37 -2.26 -11.09
N GLN A 77 17.24 -1.65 -11.42
CA GLN A 77 17.09 -0.50 -12.31
C GLN A 77 16.07 0.47 -11.71
N PRO A 78 16.10 1.76 -12.07
CA PRO A 78 15.06 2.71 -11.68
C PRO A 78 13.67 2.22 -12.06
N VAL A 79 12.71 2.40 -11.16
CA VAL A 79 11.32 1.99 -11.35
C VAL A 79 10.58 3.04 -12.20
N SER A 80 9.83 2.59 -13.19
CA SER A 80 8.96 3.37 -14.06
C SER A 80 7.56 2.76 -14.16
N GLU A 81 6.63 3.49 -14.77
CA GLU A 81 5.26 2.99 -15.04
C GLU A 81 5.26 1.70 -15.89
N ASP A 82 6.29 1.49 -16.71
CA ASP A 82 6.39 0.32 -17.59
C ASP A 82 7.00 -0.92 -16.91
N ASN A 83 7.90 -0.72 -15.94
CA ASN A 83 8.71 -1.82 -15.40
C ASN A 83 8.39 -2.20 -13.94
N TRP A 84 7.65 -1.37 -13.20
CA TRP A 84 7.48 -1.55 -11.76
C TRP A 84 6.85 -2.88 -11.34
N GLN A 85 5.97 -3.44 -12.17
CA GLN A 85 5.32 -4.72 -11.88
C GLN A 85 6.33 -5.87 -11.81
N GLN A 86 7.44 -5.78 -12.55
CA GLN A 86 8.51 -6.78 -12.50
C GLN A 86 9.25 -6.78 -11.16
N ALA A 87 9.18 -5.68 -10.42
CA ALA A 87 9.75 -5.56 -9.08
C ALA A 87 8.79 -6.06 -7.98
N VAL A 88 7.54 -6.39 -8.31
CA VAL A 88 6.56 -6.86 -7.33
C VAL A 88 6.86 -8.30 -6.95
N SER A 89 7.25 -8.53 -5.70
CA SER A 89 7.31 -9.87 -5.13
C SER A 89 5.97 -10.25 -4.51
N GLU A 90 5.17 -11.01 -5.26
CA GLU A 90 3.88 -11.54 -4.80
C GLU A 90 4.03 -12.35 -3.52
N GLU A 91 5.01 -13.26 -3.45
CA GLU A 91 5.25 -14.09 -2.27
C GLU A 91 5.48 -13.25 -1.01
N ARG A 92 6.27 -12.18 -1.13
CA ARG A 92 6.56 -11.26 -0.01
C ARG A 92 5.33 -10.46 0.37
N ALA A 93 4.56 -9.96 -0.61
CA ALA A 93 3.33 -9.22 -0.36
C ALA A 93 2.29 -10.07 0.37
N ILE A 94 2.11 -11.34 -0.05
CA ILE A 94 1.25 -12.32 0.62
C ILE A 94 1.75 -12.59 2.05
N ARG A 95 3.06 -12.78 2.24
CA ARG A 95 3.65 -13.00 3.56
C ARG A 95 3.44 -11.82 4.51
N CYS A 96 3.62 -10.59 4.02
CA CYS A 96 3.37 -9.37 4.79
C CYS A 96 1.88 -9.23 5.14
N ALA A 97 0.98 -9.48 4.19
CA ALA A 97 -0.46 -9.45 4.45
C ALA A 97 -0.88 -10.50 5.49
N LYS A 98 -0.36 -11.74 5.41
CA LYS A 98 -0.61 -12.78 6.41
C LYS A 98 -0.16 -12.38 7.81
N ARG A 99 0.97 -11.69 7.97
CA ARG A 99 1.43 -11.18 9.29
C ARG A 99 0.49 -10.13 9.88
N LEU A 100 -0.16 -9.33 9.04
CA LEU A 100 -1.15 -8.34 9.48
C LEU A 100 -2.48 -9.01 9.88
N ILE A 101 -2.90 -10.02 9.11
CA ILE A 101 -4.12 -10.80 9.37
C ILE A 101 -4.00 -11.61 10.66
N GLN A 102 -2.80 -12.11 10.95
CA GLN A 102 -2.49 -12.84 12.17
C GLN A 102 -2.39 -11.94 13.40
N CYS A 103 -3.29 -10.95 13.56
CA CYS A 103 -3.46 -10.27 14.82
C CYS A 103 -3.63 -11.32 15.93
N LYS A 104 -2.59 -11.34 16.77
CA LYS A 104 -2.39 -12.14 17.96
C LYS A 104 -3.66 -12.14 18.81
N GLY A 105 -4.25 -13.33 18.99
CA GLY A 105 -5.03 -13.61 20.20
C GLY A 105 -4.11 -13.58 21.42
#